data_AF-A0A399R4L9-F1
#
_entry.id   AF-A0A399R4L9-F1
#
_cell.length_a   1.000
_cell.length_b   1.000
_cell.length_c   1.000
_cell.angle_alpha   90.00
_cell.angle_beta   90.00
_cell.angle_gamma   90.00
#
_symmetry.space_group_name_H-M   'P 1'
#
loop_
_entity.id
_entity.type
_entity.pdbx_description
1 polymer ?
#
loop_
_entity_poly.entity_id
_entity_poly.type
_entity_poly.pdbx_seq_one_letter_code
_entity_poly.pdbx_strand_id
1 'polypeptide(L)'
;APRTADSAPSGPVDARHRTHRELSRAGAAHMATIDGGGNPSWTGFMCLLAAANAGWTLDDVEHAARTAPGMEHYRTKNTGRGGRRARSTAEARERLERQWSRAQQYAAVQRPLPARREPQDLTELQAIVADVDAILTSFRVTPGRWARSEADASRRSILTALTYLTLQTGKRTVAASIRDLALMAGLGRSTAQRALQALQEAGFIDRVTASDAGNAAEWRVTWRLSTAHGAVGSQPLDNPRPPAELFAHRAELVALLEHELVDQRHDLFTRPGLGHLAGRLYATLGQHTALTVDGAARILGVSTRHTATILSRLRQHRLIKTHPHGWTRAARDLRDAAARAVDVAGLLLDRAHRYQAEREVWAWWNAELTTMHTTPRARPRRPTVSSRPLFAAPTAGERVWPRYPRTATRADHRAARALVLDGALNTEARWQYLGEAA
;
A
#
# COMPACT_ATOMS: atom_id res chain seq x y z
N ALA A 1 -10.04 -20.60 24.06
CA ALA A 1 -10.39 -20.79 25.49
C ALA A 1 -9.63 -22.01 26.00
N PRO A 2 -9.04 -21.98 27.21
CA PRO A 2 -8.45 -23.18 27.79
C PRO A 2 -9.52 -24.28 27.92
N ARG A 3 -9.11 -25.55 27.87
CA ARG A 3 -10.02 -26.69 27.99
C ARG A 3 -10.77 -26.59 29.33
N THR A 4 -12.04 -26.96 29.36
CA THR A 4 -12.90 -26.95 30.57
C THR A 4 -12.31 -27.73 31.75
N ALA A 5 -11.40 -28.68 31.49
CA ALA A 5 -10.67 -29.42 32.51
C ALA A 5 -9.59 -28.59 33.25
N ASP A 6 -9.05 -27.54 32.62
CA ASP A 6 -7.96 -26.71 33.17
C ASP A 6 -8.48 -25.47 33.94
N SER A 7 -9.81 -25.27 33.98
CA SER A 7 -10.44 -24.09 34.59
C SER A 7 -10.84 -24.24 36.06
N ALA A 8 -10.75 -25.45 36.63
CA ALA A 8 -11.05 -25.68 38.04
C ALA A 8 -9.78 -25.60 38.91
N PRO A 9 -9.82 -24.92 40.06
CA PRO A 9 -8.69 -24.87 41.00
C PRO A 9 -8.41 -26.26 41.57
N SER A 10 -7.12 -26.59 41.77
CA SER A 10 -6.69 -27.92 42.23
C SER A 10 -6.81 -28.13 43.75
N GLY A 11 -7.51 -27.24 44.45
CA GLY A 11 -7.65 -27.24 45.90
C GLY A 11 -8.61 -26.17 46.41
N PRO A 12 -8.76 -26.02 47.74
CA PRO A 12 -9.63 -25.01 48.33
C PRO A 12 -9.17 -23.60 47.96
N VAL A 13 -10.14 -22.70 47.79
CA VAL A 13 -9.91 -21.32 47.34
C VAL A 13 -10.19 -20.36 48.49
N ASP A 14 -9.29 -19.40 48.70
CA ASP A 14 -9.51 -18.31 49.65
C ASP A 14 -10.49 -17.28 49.07
N ALA A 15 -11.73 -17.30 49.56
CA ALA A 15 -12.78 -16.39 49.13
C ALA A 15 -12.48 -14.90 49.43
N ARG A 16 -11.51 -14.62 50.32
CA ARG A 16 -11.10 -13.26 50.68
C ARG A 16 -10.02 -12.71 49.75
N HIS A 17 -9.34 -13.57 48.98
CA HIS A 17 -8.30 -13.14 48.06
C HIS A 17 -8.89 -12.34 46.89
N ARG A 18 -8.32 -11.17 46.64
CA ARG A 18 -8.64 -10.32 45.49
C ARG A 18 -7.38 -10.12 44.66
N THR A 19 -7.50 -10.31 43.35
CA THR A 19 -6.41 -10.04 42.41
C THR A 19 -6.23 -8.54 42.28
N HIS A 20 -4.98 -8.07 42.24
CA HIS A 20 -4.67 -6.64 42.18
C HIS A 20 -5.03 -6.00 40.82
N ARG A 21 -5.17 -6.81 39.77
CA ARG A 21 -5.69 -6.45 38.45
C ARG A 21 -6.77 -7.44 38.02
N GLU A 22 -7.53 -7.09 36.99
CA GLU A 22 -8.57 -7.97 36.46
C GLU A 22 -7.98 -9.22 35.80
N LEU A 23 -8.61 -10.37 36.07
CA LEU A 23 -8.35 -11.66 35.44
C LEU A 23 -9.68 -12.31 35.07
N SER A 24 -9.61 -13.32 34.19
CA SER A 24 -10.74 -14.22 33.99
C SER A 24 -11.14 -14.91 35.30
N ARG A 25 -12.42 -15.29 35.43
CA ARG A 25 -12.95 -15.98 36.63
C ARG A 25 -12.12 -17.21 37.01
N ALA A 26 -11.68 -17.99 36.01
CA ALA A 26 -10.82 -19.15 36.22
C ALA A 26 -9.40 -18.75 36.68
N GLY A 27 -8.82 -17.69 36.10
CA GLY A 27 -7.52 -17.16 36.51
C GLY A 27 -7.52 -16.63 37.94
N ALA A 28 -8.58 -15.92 38.34
CA ALA A 28 -8.76 -15.45 39.71
C ALA A 28 -8.92 -16.62 40.71
N ALA A 29 -9.62 -17.69 40.33
CA ALA A 29 -9.75 -18.88 41.16
C ALA A 29 -8.42 -19.61 41.37
N HIS A 30 -7.59 -19.73 40.33
CA HIS A 30 -6.24 -20.29 40.43
C HIS A 30 -5.36 -19.45 41.35
N MET A 31 -5.38 -18.12 41.24
CA MET A 31 -4.60 -17.24 42.12
C MET A 31 -5.03 -17.30 43.58
N ALA A 32 -6.31 -17.56 43.85
CA ALA A 32 -6.85 -17.69 45.19
C ALA A 32 -6.71 -19.11 45.78
N THR A 33 -6.12 -20.07 45.06
CA THR A 33 -5.99 -21.46 45.55
C THR A 33 -5.01 -21.55 46.72
N ILE A 34 -5.48 -21.97 47.89
CA ILE A 34 -4.69 -22.01 49.14
C ILE A 34 -3.49 -22.94 48.97
N ASP A 35 -2.30 -22.47 49.34
CA ASP A 35 -1.00 -23.15 49.21
C ASP A 35 -0.66 -23.69 47.79
N GLY A 36 -1.36 -23.20 46.76
CA GLY A 36 -1.26 -23.71 45.39
C GLY A 36 -2.00 -25.03 45.15
N GLY A 37 -2.76 -25.54 46.12
CA GLY A 37 -3.58 -26.75 45.99
C GLY A 37 -2.77 -28.05 45.91
N GLY A 38 -3.37 -29.10 45.32
CA GLY A 38 -2.73 -30.43 45.20
C GLY A 38 -1.49 -30.45 44.28
N ASN A 39 -1.34 -29.46 43.39
CA ASN A 39 -0.15 -29.29 42.56
C ASN A 39 0.26 -27.81 42.47
N PRO A 40 1.04 -27.32 43.44
CA PRO A 40 1.44 -25.91 43.51
C PRO A 40 2.22 -25.44 42.28
N SER A 41 2.98 -26.34 41.64
CA SER A 41 3.76 -25.99 40.45
C SER A 41 2.89 -25.72 39.23
N TRP A 42 1.85 -26.55 39.04
CA TRP A 42 0.88 -26.39 37.97
C TRP A 42 -0.03 -25.19 38.22
N THR A 43 -0.59 -25.07 39.43
CA THR A 43 -1.44 -23.93 39.81
C THR A 43 -0.68 -22.61 39.64
N GLY A 44 0.58 -22.56 40.08
CA GLY A 44 1.43 -21.39 39.89
C GLY A 44 1.67 -21.06 38.41
N PHE A 45 1.83 -22.06 37.54
CA PHE A 45 1.93 -21.83 36.09
C PHE A 45 0.61 -21.36 35.48
N MET A 46 -0.53 -21.91 35.90
CA MET A 46 -1.85 -21.50 35.43
C MET A 46 -2.18 -20.05 35.83
N CYS A 47 -1.73 -19.60 37.00
CA CYS A 47 -1.81 -18.19 37.40
C CYS A 47 -1.05 -17.28 36.41
N LEU A 48 0.18 -17.66 36.05
CA LEU A 48 0.98 -16.92 35.07
C LEU A 48 0.35 -16.92 33.68
N LEU A 49 -0.19 -18.05 33.24
CA LEU A 49 -0.85 -18.16 31.95
C LEU A 49 -2.11 -17.29 31.88
N ALA A 50 -2.88 -17.23 32.97
CA ALA A 50 -4.03 -16.33 33.07
C ALA A 50 -3.61 -14.85 33.03
N ALA A 51 -2.57 -14.48 33.76
CA ALA A 51 -2.01 -13.13 33.76
C ALA A 51 -1.46 -12.72 32.37
N ALA A 52 -0.78 -13.63 31.68
CA ALA A 52 -0.28 -13.39 30.32
C ALA A 52 -1.42 -13.17 29.31
N ASN A 53 -2.50 -13.97 29.39
CA ASN A 53 -3.68 -13.78 28.55
C ASN A 53 -4.44 -12.47 28.89
N ALA A 54 -4.35 -12.00 30.12
CA ALA A 54 -4.91 -10.71 30.56
C ALA A 54 -4.01 -9.50 30.27
N GLY A 55 -2.84 -9.71 29.64
CA GLY A 55 -1.92 -8.63 29.28
C GLY A 55 -1.16 -8.01 30.45
N TRP A 56 -0.97 -8.75 31.54
CA TRP A 56 -0.17 -8.28 32.67
C TRP A 56 1.32 -8.20 32.32
N THR A 57 2.05 -7.35 33.05
CA THR A 57 3.50 -7.20 32.93
C THR A 57 4.24 -8.11 33.92
N LEU A 58 5.57 -8.24 33.77
CA LEU A 58 6.40 -8.96 34.74
C LEU A 58 6.29 -8.35 36.15
N ASP A 59 6.24 -7.01 36.26
CA ASP A 59 6.12 -6.32 37.55
C ASP A 59 4.80 -6.64 38.25
N ASP A 60 3.69 -6.72 37.49
CA ASP A 60 2.38 -7.11 38.02
C ASP A 60 2.41 -8.55 38.56
N VAL A 61 3.08 -9.44 37.84
CA VAL A 61 3.26 -10.84 38.23
C VAL A 61 4.15 -10.99 39.46
N GLU A 62 5.24 -10.21 39.55
CA GLU A 62 6.11 -10.13 40.73
C GLU A 62 5.37 -9.58 41.96
N HIS A 63 4.47 -8.62 41.75
CA HIS A 63 3.59 -8.14 42.80
C HIS A 63 2.63 -9.24 43.29
N ALA A 64 1.95 -9.92 42.37
CA ALA A 64 1.03 -11.01 42.70
C ALA A 64 1.73 -12.18 43.40
N ALA A 65 2.93 -12.58 42.94
CA ALA A 65 3.68 -13.71 43.50
C ALA A 65 4.05 -13.54 44.98
N ARG A 66 4.05 -12.30 45.51
CA ARG A 66 4.35 -12.03 46.91
C ARG A 66 3.22 -12.45 47.85
N THR A 67 1.97 -12.37 47.42
CA THR A 67 0.80 -12.50 48.30
C THR A 67 -0.23 -13.51 47.82
N ALA A 68 -0.29 -13.82 46.52
CA ALA A 68 -1.28 -14.73 45.95
C ALA A 68 -1.09 -16.16 46.45
N PRO A 69 -2.11 -16.76 47.10
CA PRO A 69 -2.04 -18.14 47.60
C PRO A 69 -1.68 -19.18 46.52
N GLY A 70 -2.22 -19.01 45.31
CA GLY A 70 -1.98 -19.91 44.18
C GLY A 70 -0.56 -19.88 43.64
N MET A 71 0.23 -18.87 44.02
CA MET A 71 1.60 -18.66 43.59
C MET A 71 2.63 -19.11 44.64
N GLU A 72 2.19 -19.87 45.66
CA GLU A 72 3.03 -20.37 46.75
C GLU A 72 4.26 -21.15 46.27
N HIS A 73 4.15 -21.82 45.12
CA HIS A 73 5.28 -22.52 44.49
C HIS A 73 6.43 -21.62 44.08
N TYR A 74 6.26 -20.30 43.95
CA TYR A 74 7.37 -19.40 43.68
C TYR A 74 8.06 -18.95 44.98
N ARG A 75 7.32 -18.88 46.09
CA ARG A 75 7.82 -18.49 47.42
C ARG A 75 8.54 -19.62 48.15
N THR A 76 8.03 -20.85 48.08
CA THR A 76 8.54 -21.98 48.88
C THR A 76 8.79 -23.25 48.07
N LYS A 77 9.84 -23.99 48.44
CA LYS A 77 10.22 -25.29 47.85
C LYS A 77 9.97 -26.43 48.84
N ASN A 78 9.53 -27.58 48.34
CA ASN A 78 9.38 -28.79 49.14
C ASN A 78 10.77 -29.34 49.50
N THR A 79 10.98 -29.77 50.75
CA THR A 79 12.23 -30.34 51.25
C THR A 79 12.30 -31.86 51.11
N GLY A 80 11.29 -32.50 50.51
CA GLY A 80 11.22 -33.95 50.28
C GLY A 80 10.84 -34.77 51.52
N ARG A 81 10.87 -34.18 52.71
CA ARG A 81 10.48 -34.81 54.00
C ARG A 81 9.16 -34.24 54.56
N GLY A 82 8.26 -33.82 53.68
CA GLY A 82 6.95 -33.24 54.06
C GLY A 82 6.98 -31.78 54.52
N GLY A 83 8.15 -31.13 54.55
CA GLY A 83 8.30 -29.71 54.90
C GLY A 83 8.43 -28.79 53.68
N ARG A 84 8.06 -27.51 53.85
CA ARG A 84 8.33 -26.44 52.87
C ARG A 84 9.36 -25.48 53.43
N ARG A 85 10.33 -25.09 52.61
CA ARG A 85 11.36 -24.09 52.93
C ARG A 85 11.20 -22.88 52.03
N ALA A 86 11.33 -21.68 52.61
CA ALA A 86 11.38 -20.43 51.84
C ALA A 86 12.53 -20.44 50.83
N ARG A 87 12.27 -19.99 49.60
CA ARG A 87 13.32 -19.71 48.61
C ARG A 87 14.01 -18.40 48.93
N SER A 88 15.26 -18.27 48.51
CA SER A 88 15.91 -16.95 48.50
C SER A 88 15.20 -16.04 47.48
N THR A 89 15.34 -14.73 47.68
CA THR A 89 14.77 -13.71 46.78
C THR A 89 15.27 -13.89 45.34
N ALA A 90 16.55 -14.17 45.17
CA ALA A 90 17.16 -14.44 43.86
C ALA A 90 16.61 -15.72 43.21
N GLU A 91 16.50 -16.83 43.96
CA GLU A 91 15.94 -18.09 43.43
C GLU A 91 14.47 -17.93 43.01
N ALA A 92 13.68 -17.20 43.79
CA ALA A 92 12.27 -16.95 43.49
C ALA A 92 12.11 -16.12 42.20
N ARG A 93 12.91 -15.05 42.04
CA ARG A 93 12.89 -14.17 40.87
C ARG A 93 13.28 -14.91 39.59
N GLU A 94 14.43 -15.60 39.59
CA GLU A 94 14.91 -16.34 38.42
C GLU A 94 13.92 -17.41 37.96
N ARG A 95 13.23 -18.07 38.91
CA ARG A 95 12.21 -19.06 38.58
C ARG A 95 10.95 -18.42 38.01
N LEU A 96 10.51 -17.31 38.59
CA LEU A 96 9.33 -16.56 38.14
C LEU A 96 9.55 -16.03 36.72
N GLU A 97 10.70 -15.41 36.45
CA GLU A 97 11.07 -14.91 35.11
C GLU A 97 11.05 -16.02 34.06
N ARG A 98 11.65 -17.19 34.36
CA ARG A 98 11.64 -18.34 33.44
C ARG A 98 10.23 -18.86 33.17
N GLN A 99 9.41 -19.03 34.21
CA GLN A 99 8.04 -19.52 34.04
C GLN A 99 7.13 -18.48 33.38
N TRP A 100 7.38 -17.20 33.61
CA TRP A 100 6.69 -16.09 32.96
C TRP A 100 6.98 -16.03 31.46
N SER A 101 8.25 -16.16 31.06
CA SER A 101 8.62 -16.27 29.66
C SER A 101 7.91 -17.44 28.96
N ARG A 102 7.87 -18.60 29.62
CA ARG A 102 7.12 -19.77 29.12
C ARG A 102 5.62 -19.52 29.04
N ALA A 103 5.03 -18.87 30.04
CA ALA A 103 3.60 -18.54 30.04
C ALA A 103 3.25 -17.58 28.89
N GLN A 104 4.10 -16.60 28.60
CA GLN A 104 3.91 -15.69 27.45
C GLN A 104 3.97 -16.43 26.11
N GLN A 105 4.90 -17.37 25.95
CA GLN A 105 4.97 -18.21 24.74
C GLN A 105 3.69 -19.04 24.56
N TYR A 106 3.20 -19.66 25.64
CA TYR A 106 1.95 -20.43 25.58
C TYR A 106 0.72 -19.53 25.33
N ALA A 107 0.67 -18.34 25.93
CA ALA A 107 -0.41 -17.38 25.71
C ALA A 107 -0.43 -16.87 24.26
N ALA A 108 0.73 -16.66 23.64
CA ALA A 108 0.82 -16.28 22.23
C ALA A 108 0.24 -17.36 21.30
N VAL A 109 0.48 -18.64 21.60
CA VAL A 109 -0.04 -19.79 20.83
C VAL A 109 -1.53 -20.03 21.08
N GLN A 110 -2.00 -19.85 22.33
CA GLN A 110 -3.38 -20.15 22.74
C GLN A 110 -4.34 -18.96 22.65
N ARG A 111 -3.86 -17.80 22.17
CA ARG A 111 -4.68 -16.59 22.07
C ARG A 111 -5.96 -16.93 21.29
N PRO A 112 -7.16 -16.74 21.88
CA PRO A 112 -8.40 -17.00 21.17
C PRO A 112 -8.39 -16.21 19.87
N LEU A 113 -8.72 -16.87 18.75
CA LEU A 113 -9.04 -16.17 17.52
C LEU A 113 -10.04 -15.06 17.85
N PRO A 114 -9.86 -13.83 17.31
CA PRO A 114 -10.77 -12.74 17.57
C PRO A 114 -12.21 -13.19 17.29
N ALA A 115 -13.16 -12.67 18.08
CA ALA A 115 -14.57 -13.00 17.94
C ALA A 115 -14.99 -12.98 16.48
N ARG A 116 -15.78 -13.99 16.06
CA ARG A 116 -16.26 -14.19 14.69
C ARG A 116 -16.91 -12.88 14.23
N ARG A 117 -16.18 -12.08 13.45
CA ARG A 117 -16.72 -10.91 12.77
C ARG A 117 -17.78 -11.40 11.80
N GLU A 118 -18.87 -10.66 11.65
CA GLU A 118 -19.83 -10.94 10.60
C GLU A 118 -19.10 -11.08 9.24
N PRO A 119 -19.51 -12.02 8.38
CA PRO A 119 -18.92 -12.14 7.04
C PRO A 119 -19.00 -10.78 6.35
N GLN A 120 -17.85 -10.19 6.03
CA GLN A 120 -17.84 -8.99 5.21
C GLN A 120 -18.44 -9.35 3.84
N ASP A 121 -19.35 -8.51 3.33
CA ASP A 121 -19.82 -8.64 1.96
C ASP A 121 -18.65 -8.34 1.00
N LEU A 122 -18.16 -9.38 0.32
CA LEU A 122 -17.06 -9.31 -0.64
C LEU A 122 -17.56 -9.33 -2.09
N THR A 123 -18.88 -9.25 -2.32
CA THR A 123 -19.49 -9.37 -3.66
C THR A 123 -18.95 -8.32 -4.63
N GLU A 124 -18.83 -7.07 -4.17
CA GLU A 124 -18.28 -6.00 -5.00
C GLU A 124 -16.81 -6.23 -5.35
N LEU A 125 -16.01 -6.66 -4.38
CA LEU A 125 -14.60 -6.97 -4.59
C LEU A 125 -14.41 -8.14 -5.55
N GLN A 126 -15.21 -9.19 -5.41
CA GLN A 126 -15.21 -10.35 -6.30
C GLN A 126 -15.55 -9.92 -7.74
N ALA A 127 -16.54 -9.05 -7.92
CA ALA A 127 -16.90 -8.52 -9.22
C ALA A 127 -15.77 -7.65 -9.82
N ILE A 128 -15.10 -6.82 -9.00
CA ILE A 128 -13.94 -6.02 -9.45
C ILE A 128 -12.82 -6.96 -9.93
N VAL A 129 -12.46 -7.97 -9.15
CA VAL A 129 -11.40 -8.92 -9.48
C VAL A 129 -11.70 -9.66 -10.78
N ALA A 130 -12.95 -10.14 -10.96
CA ALA A 130 -13.38 -10.80 -12.19
C ALA A 130 -13.30 -9.88 -13.41
N ASP A 131 -13.74 -8.62 -13.28
CA ASP A 131 -13.67 -7.65 -14.39
C ASP A 131 -12.22 -7.31 -14.75
N VAL A 132 -11.32 -7.18 -13.76
CA VAL A 132 -9.89 -6.96 -14.01
C VAL A 132 -9.26 -8.14 -14.75
N ASP A 133 -9.54 -9.37 -14.33
CA ASP A 133 -9.03 -10.55 -15.02
C ASP A 133 -9.57 -10.66 -16.46
N ALA A 134 -10.83 -10.31 -16.68
CA ALA A 134 -11.43 -10.23 -18.01
C ALA A 134 -10.76 -9.17 -18.90
N ILE A 135 -10.43 -7.98 -18.36
CA ILE A 135 -9.67 -6.94 -19.07
C ILE A 135 -8.29 -7.46 -19.47
N LEU A 136 -7.55 -8.06 -18.53
CA LEU A 136 -6.22 -8.60 -18.77
C LEU A 136 -6.24 -9.75 -19.78
N THR A 137 -7.27 -10.60 -19.72
CA THR A 137 -7.51 -11.65 -20.71
C THR A 137 -7.75 -11.04 -22.09
N SER A 138 -8.53 -9.97 -22.20
CA SER A 138 -8.77 -9.28 -23.48
C SER A 138 -7.49 -8.74 -24.13
N PHE A 139 -6.52 -8.29 -23.32
CA PHE A 139 -5.23 -7.84 -23.82
C PHE A 139 -4.45 -8.97 -24.49
N ARG A 140 -4.58 -10.20 -23.97
CA ARG A 140 -3.92 -11.39 -24.51
C ARG A 140 -4.64 -11.99 -25.71
N VAL A 141 -5.97 -12.04 -25.67
CA VAL A 141 -6.80 -12.69 -26.70
C VAL A 141 -7.02 -11.80 -27.92
N THR A 142 -7.08 -10.48 -27.74
CA THR A 142 -7.25 -9.52 -28.85
C THR A 142 -6.12 -8.50 -28.90
N PRO A 143 -4.86 -8.95 -29.04
CA PRO A 143 -3.70 -8.09 -28.88
C PRO A 143 -3.63 -7.00 -29.97
N GLY A 144 -4.16 -7.28 -31.18
CA GLY A 144 -4.27 -6.29 -32.26
C GLY A 144 -5.18 -5.10 -31.94
N ARG A 145 -6.16 -5.22 -31.04
CA ARG A 145 -6.96 -4.07 -30.58
C ARG A 145 -6.12 -3.08 -29.77
N TRP A 146 -5.09 -3.57 -29.10
CA TRP A 146 -4.34 -2.87 -28.07
C TRP A 146 -2.91 -2.53 -28.48
N ALA A 147 -2.52 -2.79 -29.73
CA ALA A 147 -1.14 -2.60 -30.16
C ALA A 147 -0.91 -2.41 -31.66
N ARG A 148 -1.96 -2.29 -32.49
CA ARG A 148 -1.76 -2.00 -33.93
C ARG A 148 -1.08 -0.64 -34.14
N SER A 149 -1.30 0.30 -33.22
CA SER A 149 -0.69 1.63 -33.25
C SER A 149 -0.10 2.03 -31.90
N GLU A 150 0.75 3.06 -31.90
CA GLU A 150 1.24 3.71 -30.67
C GLU A 150 0.08 4.28 -29.81
N ALA A 151 -1.00 4.72 -30.45
CA ALA A 151 -2.20 5.17 -29.76
C ALA A 151 -2.92 4.00 -29.05
N ASP A 152 -2.96 2.81 -29.65
CA ASP A 152 -3.54 1.61 -29.04
C ASP A 152 -2.73 1.19 -27.82
N ALA A 153 -1.39 1.22 -27.93
CA ALA A 153 -0.50 0.93 -26.83
C ALA A 153 -0.69 1.94 -25.68
N SER A 154 -0.82 3.23 -26.00
CA SER A 154 -1.10 4.28 -25.02
C SER A 154 -2.44 4.08 -24.32
N ARG A 155 -3.49 3.69 -25.06
CA ARG A 155 -4.80 3.33 -24.50
C ARG A 155 -4.70 2.15 -23.54
N ARG A 156 -3.98 1.09 -23.94
CA ARG A 156 -3.74 -0.05 -23.05
C ARG A 156 -3.03 0.36 -21.76
N SER A 157 -1.93 1.13 -21.85
CA SER A 157 -1.18 1.54 -20.65
C SER A 157 -2.01 2.40 -19.69
N ILE A 158 -2.88 3.28 -20.21
CA ILE A 158 -3.81 4.06 -19.37
C ILE A 158 -4.88 3.16 -18.74
N LEU A 159 -5.44 2.22 -19.50
CA LEU A 159 -6.41 1.26 -18.96
C LEU A 159 -5.76 0.39 -17.88
N THR A 160 -4.53 -0.12 -18.09
CA THR A 160 -3.73 -0.84 -17.09
C THR A 160 -3.56 -0.01 -15.80
N ALA A 161 -3.24 1.29 -15.91
CA ALA A 161 -3.08 2.16 -14.74
C ALA A 161 -4.39 2.36 -13.97
N LEU A 162 -5.52 2.57 -14.67
CA LEU A 162 -6.84 2.69 -14.03
C LEU A 162 -7.27 1.37 -13.37
N THR A 163 -7.10 0.25 -14.07
CA THR A 163 -7.40 -1.09 -13.55
C THR A 163 -6.56 -1.42 -12.32
N TYR A 164 -5.27 -1.05 -12.32
CA TYR A 164 -4.40 -1.14 -11.15
C TYR A 164 -4.96 -0.35 -9.97
N LEU A 165 -5.33 0.93 -10.18
CA LEU A 165 -5.91 1.75 -9.11
C LEU A 165 -7.22 1.16 -8.57
N THR A 166 -8.14 0.75 -9.45
CA THR A 166 -9.42 0.10 -9.07
C THR A 166 -9.17 -1.13 -8.21
N LEU A 167 -8.24 -2.00 -8.62
CA LEU A 167 -7.92 -3.21 -7.89
C LEU A 167 -7.24 -2.88 -6.56
N GLN A 168 -6.28 -1.95 -6.54
CA GLN A 168 -5.51 -1.55 -5.38
C GLN A 168 -6.36 -0.89 -4.29
N THR A 169 -7.33 -0.05 -4.67
CA THR A 169 -8.25 0.57 -3.72
C THR A 169 -9.46 -0.30 -3.38
N GLY A 170 -9.76 -1.31 -4.20
CA GLY A 170 -10.98 -2.11 -4.09
C GLY A 170 -12.25 -1.30 -4.37
N LYS A 171 -12.15 -0.22 -5.15
CA LYS A 171 -13.28 0.71 -5.42
C LYS A 171 -13.60 0.72 -6.91
N ARG A 172 -14.89 0.70 -7.25
CA ARG A 172 -15.37 0.83 -8.64
C ARG A 172 -15.06 2.17 -9.30
N THR A 173 -15.04 3.24 -8.50
CA THR A 173 -14.72 4.59 -8.93
C THR A 173 -13.44 5.03 -8.25
N VAL A 174 -12.48 5.50 -9.04
CA VAL A 174 -11.17 5.98 -8.56
C VAL A 174 -10.92 7.41 -9.00
N ALA A 175 -10.55 8.26 -8.04
CA ALA A 175 -10.09 9.62 -8.32
C ALA A 175 -8.66 9.57 -8.86
N ALA A 176 -8.44 10.02 -10.10
CA ALA A 176 -7.13 10.00 -10.72
C ALA A 176 -6.94 11.19 -11.68
N SER A 177 -5.90 11.98 -11.44
CA SER A 177 -5.59 13.09 -12.34
C SER A 177 -4.92 12.58 -13.63
N ILE A 178 -5.16 13.25 -14.76
CA ILE A 178 -4.52 12.91 -16.05
C ILE A 178 -2.99 12.88 -15.92
N ARG A 179 -2.42 13.74 -15.08
CA ARG A 179 -0.97 13.81 -14.83
C ARG A 179 -0.47 12.61 -14.03
N ASP A 180 -1.21 12.14 -13.02
CA ASP A 180 -0.84 10.94 -12.26
C ASP A 180 -0.91 9.70 -13.14
N LEU A 181 -1.98 9.56 -13.93
CA LEU A 181 -2.12 8.46 -14.88
C LEU A 181 -1.02 8.50 -15.94
N ALA A 182 -0.66 9.69 -16.43
CA ALA A 182 0.47 9.84 -17.35
C ALA A 182 1.80 9.40 -16.72
N LEU A 183 2.09 9.80 -15.48
CA LEU A 183 3.31 9.38 -14.79
C LEU A 183 3.33 7.88 -14.51
N MET A 184 2.21 7.32 -14.05
CA MET A 184 2.07 5.90 -13.76
C MET A 184 2.27 5.03 -15.01
N ALA A 185 1.74 5.47 -16.16
CA ALA A 185 1.92 4.81 -17.45
C ALA A 185 3.23 5.19 -18.19
N GLY A 186 4.03 6.12 -17.67
CA GLY A 186 5.24 6.64 -18.34
C GLY A 186 4.98 7.53 -19.56
N LEU A 187 3.74 7.97 -19.78
CA LEU A 187 3.29 8.75 -20.92
C LEU A 187 3.43 10.28 -20.70
N GLY A 188 3.28 11.05 -21.79
CA GLY A 188 3.07 12.50 -21.71
C GLY A 188 1.60 12.83 -21.40
N ARG A 189 1.34 14.01 -20.79
CA ARG A 189 -0.02 14.46 -20.40
C ARG A 189 -0.99 14.47 -21.59
N SER A 190 -0.58 15.02 -22.74
CA SER A 190 -1.44 15.10 -23.93
C SER A 190 -1.73 13.73 -24.53
N THR A 191 -0.80 12.78 -24.43
CA THR A 191 -1.01 11.39 -24.85
C THR A 191 -1.98 10.68 -23.90
N ALA A 192 -1.82 10.85 -22.58
CA ALA A 192 -2.73 10.31 -21.59
C ALA A 192 -4.16 10.88 -21.75
N GLN A 193 -4.29 12.18 -21.99
CA GLN A 193 -5.59 12.82 -22.23
C GLN A 193 -6.30 12.22 -23.46
N ARG A 194 -5.60 12.09 -24.59
CA ARG A 194 -6.16 11.48 -25.81
C ARG A 194 -6.53 10.01 -25.60
N ALA A 195 -5.70 9.27 -24.87
CA ALA A 195 -5.99 7.87 -24.54
C ALA A 195 -7.24 7.74 -23.66
N LEU A 196 -7.39 8.58 -22.63
CA LEU A 196 -8.59 8.62 -21.78
C LEU A 196 -9.85 8.93 -22.59
N GLN A 197 -9.79 9.96 -23.44
CA GLN A 197 -10.90 10.32 -24.30
C GLN A 197 -11.31 9.16 -25.21
N ALA A 198 -10.35 8.54 -25.89
CA ALA A 198 -10.64 7.42 -26.79
C ALA A 198 -11.12 6.15 -26.06
N LEU A 199 -10.67 5.91 -24.82
CA LEU A 199 -11.20 4.82 -23.98
C LEU A 199 -12.64 5.10 -23.54
N GLN A 200 -12.95 6.36 -23.23
CA GLN A 200 -14.30 6.79 -22.86
C GLN A 200 -15.26 6.68 -24.04
N GLU A 201 -14.86 7.17 -25.22
CA GLU A 201 -15.64 7.05 -26.46
C GLU A 201 -15.87 5.58 -26.85
N ALA A 202 -14.90 4.71 -26.56
CA ALA A 202 -15.03 3.27 -26.79
C ALA A 202 -15.80 2.52 -25.69
N GLY A 203 -16.28 3.20 -24.65
CA GLY A 203 -17.08 2.62 -23.56
C GLY A 203 -16.30 1.72 -22.60
N PHE A 204 -14.97 1.87 -22.52
CA PHE A 204 -14.15 1.10 -21.58
C PHE A 204 -14.05 1.74 -20.20
N ILE A 205 -14.23 3.07 -20.15
CA ILE A 205 -14.20 3.86 -18.92
C ILE A 205 -15.28 4.93 -18.97
N ASP A 206 -15.82 5.28 -17.81
CA ASP A 206 -16.73 6.41 -17.64
C ASP A 206 -16.09 7.45 -16.74
N ARG A 207 -16.22 8.73 -17.12
CA ARG A 207 -15.88 9.84 -16.23
C ARG A 207 -17.10 10.18 -15.37
N VAL A 208 -17.07 9.74 -14.11
CA VAL A 208 -18.18 9.91 -13.15
C VAL A 208 -18.28 11.38 -12.73
N THR A 209 -17.16 12.01 -12.44
CA THR A 209 -17.10 13.42 -12.05
C THR A 209 -15.94 14.10 -12.77
N ALA A 210 -16.19 15.31 -13.30
CA ALA A 210 -15.14 16.13 -13.87
C ALA A 210 -14.17 16.59 -12.76
N SER A 211 -12.96 16.99 -13.13
CA SER A 211 -12.06 17.64 -12.18
C SER A 211 -12.66 18.98 -11.74
N ASP A 212 -12.89 19.16 -10.45
CA ASP A 212 -13.47 20.38 -9.89
C ASP A 212 -12.81 20.76 -8.56
N ALA A 213 -12.70 22.05 -8.28
CA ALA A 213 -12.22 22.64 -7.01
C ALA A 213 -10.90 22.05 -6.44
N GLY A 214 -10.02 21.54 -7.30
CA GLY A 214 -8.76 20.90 -6.90
C GLY A 214 -8.82 19.38 -6.76
N ASN A 215 -10.01 18.79 -6.83
CA ASN A 215 -10.19 17.34 -6.89
C ASN A 215 -9.84 16.79 -8.28
N ALA A 216 -9.24 15.60 -8.28
CA ALA A 216 -9.01 14.87 -9.51
C ALA A 216 -10.34 14.40 -10.11
N ALA A 217 -10.37 14.21 -11.44
CA ALA A 217 -11.51 13.57 -12.08
C ALA A 217 -11.68 12.14 -11.56
N GLU A 218 -12.93 11.72 -11.42
CA GLU A 218 -13.28 10.37 -11.00
C GLU A 218 -13.60 9.49 -12.20
N TRP A 219 -12.95 8.33 -12.25
CA TRP A 219 -13.06 7.39 -13.35
C TRP A 219 -13.60 6.05 -12.85
N ARG A 220 -14.49 5.46 -13.63
CA ARG A 220 -15.00 4.11 -13.42
C ARG A 220 -14.60 3.26 -14.62
N VAL A 221 -14.04 2.08 -14.36
CA VAL A 221 -13.81 1.09 -15.42
C VAL A 221 -15.13 0.37 -15.69
N THR A 222 -15.65 0.50 -16.91
CA THR A 222 -17.00 0.04 -17.29
C THR A 222 -16.98 -1.17 -18.22
N TRP A 223 -15.86 -1.88 -18.24
CA TRP A 223 -15.62 -3.05 -19.05
C TRP A 223 -16.74 -4.09 -18.95
N ARG A 224 -17.64 -4.08 -19.93
CA ARG A 224 -18.64 -5.13 -20.16
C ARG A 224 -18.24 -5.85 -21.42
N LEU A 225 -17.76 -7.09 -21.30
CA LEU A 225 -17.62 -7.95 -22.46
C LEU A 225 -19.01 -8.23 -23.04
N SER A 226 -19.23 -7.98 -24.33
CA SER A 226 -20.44 -8.45 -25.04
C SER A 226 -20.54 -9.99 -25.07
N THR A 227 -19.44 -10.68 -24.79
CA THR A 227 -19.39 -12.12 -24.58
C THR A 227 -18.88 -12.35 -23.17
N ALA A 228 -19.80 -12.55 -22.21
CA ALA A 228 -19.42 -13.19 -20.97
C ALA A 228 -18.77 -14.53 -21.35
N HIS A 229 -17.49 -14.71 -21.04
CA HIS A 229 -16.93 -16.05 -21.00
C HIS A 229 -17.80 -16.80 -20.00
N GLY A 230 -18.45 -17.87 -20.46
CA GLY A 230 -19.66 -18.42 -19.90
C GLY A 230 -19.78 -18.25 -18.38
N ALA A 231 -20.90 -17.69 -17.95
CA ALA A 231 -21.47 -18.07 -16.68
C ALA A 231 -21.67 -19.60 -16.74
N VAL A 232 -20.62 -20.35 -16.42
CA VAL A 232 -20.77 -21.69 -15.89
C VAL A 232 -21.71 -21.46 -14.72
N GLY A 233 -22.92 -22.00 -14.85
CA GLY A 233 -24.05 -21.71 -13.98
C GLY A 233 -23.60 -21.64 -12.54
N SER A 234 -24.14 -20.65 -11.81
CA SER A 234 -24.01 -20.53 -10.37
C SER A 234 -23.95 -21.93 -9.74
N GLN A 235 -22.75 -22.33 -9.31
CA GLN A 235 -22.69 -23.37 -8.31
C GLN A 235 -23.60 -22.91 -7.16
N PRO A 236 -24.42 -23.81 -6.59
CA PRO A 236 -25.30 -23.44 -5.50
C PRO A 236 -24.53 -22.64 -4.44
N LEU A 237 -25.19 -21.63 -3.88
CA LEU A 237 -24.70 -20.69 -2.85
C LEU A 237 -24.16 -21.38 -1.57
N ASP A 238 -24.13 -22.70 -1.51
CA ASP A 238 -23.75 -23.52 -0.35
C ASP A 238 -22.24 -23.77 -0.22
N ASN A 239 -21.39 -23.22 -1.09
CA ASN A 239 -19.95 -23.26 -0.86
C ASN A 239 -19.27 -21.94 -1.28
N PRO A 240 -19.34 -20.88 -0.45
CA PRO A 240 -18.58 -19.67 -0.71
C PRO A 240 -17.10 -20.05 -0.82
N ARG A 241 -16.44 -19.68 -1.94
CA ARG A 241 -14.97 -19.82 -2.04
C ARG A 241 -14.35 -19.19 -0.80
N PRO A 242 -13.38 -19.85 -0.14
CA PRO A 242 -12.76 -19.27 1.02
C PRO A 242 -12.18 -17.89 0.64
N PRO A 243 -12.40 -16.83 1.43
CA PRO A 243 -11.95 -15.47 1.11
C PRO A 243 -10.46 -15.39 0.76
N ALA A 244 -9.66 -16.33 1.29
CA ALA A 244 -8.23 -16.45 1.00
C ALA A 244 -7.91 -16.56 -0.51
N GLU A 245 -8.71 -17.30 -1.29
CA GLU A 245 -8.48 -17.43 -2.74
C GLU A 245 -8.72 -16.12 -3.48
N LEU A 246 -9.76 -15.36 -3.09
CA LEU A 246 -10.05 -14.05 -3.66
C LEU A 246 -8.91 -13.06 -3.39
N PHE A 247 -8.42 -13.01 -2.14
CA PHE A 247 -7.33 -12.12 -1.78
C PHE A 247 -6.00 -12.52 -2.41
N ALA A 248 -5.71 -13.83 -2.53
CA ALA A 248 -4.55 -14.33 -3.24
C ALA A 248 -4.60 -13.95 -4.72
N HIS A 249 -5.72 -14.20 -5.40
CA HIS A 249 -5.88 -13.86 -6.80
C HIS A 249 -5.80 -12.33 -7.03
N ARG A 250 -6.42 -11.53 -6.15
CA ARG A 250 -6.25 -10.08 -6.18
C ARG A 250 -4.78 -9.68 -6.05
N ALA A 251 -4.04 -10.26 -5.10
CA ALA A 251 -2.64 -9.94 -4.89
C ALA A 251 -1.79 -10.30 -6.11
N GLU A 252 -2.04 -11.44 -6.76
CA GLU A 252 -1.40 -11.84 -8.02
C GLU A 252 -1.65 -10.83 -9.13
N LEU A 253 -2.91 -10.41 -9.33
CA LEU A 253 -3.28 -9.42 -10.35
C LEU A 253 -2.68 -8.05 -10.07
N VAL A 254 -2.66 -7.60 -8.80
CA VAL A 254 -1.98 -6.36 -8.39
C VAL A 254 -0.51 -6.43 -8.73
N ALA A 255 0.18 -7.52 -8.35
CA ALA A 255 1.61 -7.69 -8.62
C ALA A 255 1.91 -7.72 -10.12
N LEU A 256 1.06 -8.39 -10.93
CA LEU A 256 1.21 -8.41 -12.38
C LEU A 256 1.12 -7.01 -12.98
N LEU A 257 0.08 -6.25 -12.61
CA LEU A 257 -0.14 -4.89 -13.09
C LEU A 257 0.98 -3.94 -12.63
N GLU A 258 1.39 -4.04 -11.37
CA GLU A 258 2.46 -3.24 -10.80
C GLU A 258 3.80 -3.50 -11.50
N HIS A 259 4.18 -4.78 -11.68
CA HIS A 259 5.39 -5.12 -12.42
C HIS A 259 5.34 -4.58 -13.84
N GLU A 260 4.21 -4.72 -14.55
CA GLU A 260 4.07 -4.17 -15.89
C GLU A 260 4.24 -2.64 -15.91
N LEU A 261 3.59 -1.92 -14.98
CA LEU A 261 3.67 -0.46 -14.86
C LEU A 261 5.09 0.00 -14.50
N VAL A 262 5.75 -0.65 -13.55
CA VAL A 262 7.11 -0.30 -13.09
C VAL A 262 8.15 -0.61 -14.17
N ASP A 263 8.06 -1.76 -14.83
CA ASP A 263 9.04 -2.17 -15.82
C ASP A 263 8.99 -1.32 -17.08
N GLN A 264 7.79 -0.94 -17.53
CA GLN A 264 7.63 -0.06 -18.69
C GLN A 264 7.93 1.41 -18.36
N ARG A 265 7.78 1.83 -17.09
CA ARG A 265 8.01 3.21 -16.64
C ARG A 265 9.50 3.45 -16.40
N HIS A 266 10.23 3.59 -17.50
CA HIS A 266 11.63 3.95 -17.49
C HIS A 266 11.93 5.02 -18.55
N ASP A 267 12.88 5.90 -18.27
CA ASP A 267 13.33 6.97 -19.19
C ASP A 267 13.66 6.43 -20.57
N LEU A 268 14.40 5.32 -20.60
CA LEU A 268 14.74 4.58 -21.81
C LEU A 268 13.53 4.21 -22.68
N PHE A 269 12.35 3.96 -22.10
CA PHE A 269 11.16 3.53 -22.85
C PHE A 269 10.23 4.69 -23.21
N THR A 270 10.69 5.92 -23.03
CA THR A 270 10.00 7.09 -23.56
C THR A 270 10.23 7.23 -25.08
N ARG A 271 9.42 8.06 -25.74
CA ARG A 271 9.53 8.32 -27.19
C ARG A 271 10.93 8.72 -27.69
N PRO A 272 11.71 9.60 -27.02
CA PRO A 272 13.08 9.91 -27.46
C PRO A 272 14.07 8.75 -27.27
N GLY A 273 13.73 7.73 -26.47
CA GLY A 273 14.56 6.53 -26.28
C GLY A 273 14.18 5.38 -27.21
N LEU A 274 13.95 4.21 -26.60
CA LEU A 274 13.52 2.98 -27.29
C LEU A 274 12.01 2.92 -27.56
N GLY A 275 11.23 3.80 -26.94
CA GLY A 275 9.78 3.89 -27.10
C GLY A 275 8.97 2.92 -26.24
N HIS A 276 7.67 3.22 -26.12
CA HIS A 276 6.77 2.54 -25.17
C HIS A 276 6.56 1.05 -25.48
N LEU A 277 6.51 0.67 -26.76
CA LEU A 277 6.41 -0.74 -27.15
C LEU A 277 7.64 -1.55 -26.74
N ALA A 278 8.84 -0.94 -26.74
CA ALA A 278 10.05 -1.60 -26.25
C ALA A 278 10.01 -1.84 -24.74
N GLY A 279 9.50 -0.85 -23.98
CA GLY A 279 9.27 -1.01 -22.54
C GLY A 279 8.26 -2.10 -22.21
N ARG A 280 7.17 -2.16 -22.97
CA ARG A 280 6.17 -3.23 -22.85
C ARG A 280 6.78 -4.60 -23.14
N LEU A 281 7.53 -4.76 -24.23
CA LEU A 281 8.20 -6.03 -24.53
C LEU A 281 9.17 -6.42 -23.40
N TYR A 282 9.93 -5.45 -22.90
CA TYR A 282 10.87 -5.67 -21.80
C TYR A 282 10.16 -6.09 -20.51
N ALA A 283 9.00 -5.50 -20.18
CA ALA A 283 8.16 -5.92 -19.06
C ALA A 283 7.57 -7.32 -19.26
N THR A 284 7.05 -7.62 -20.46
CA THR A 284 6.54 -8.95 -20.82
C THR A 284 7.63 -10.02 -20.68
N LEU A 285 8.86 -9.74 -21.11
CA LEU A 285 10.00 -10.66 -20.90
C LEU A 285 10.35 -10.89 -19.42
N GLY A 286 9.92 -10.02 -18.50
CA GLY A 286 10.06 -10.25 -17.06
C GLY A 286 9.02 -11.23 -16.48
N GLN A 287 7.91 -11.43 -17.19
CA GLN A 287 6.82 -12.34 -16.78
C GLN A 287 6.98 -13.75 -17.36
N HIS A 288 7.97 -13.97 -18.23
CA HIS A 288 8.19 -15.23 -18.92
C HIS A 288 9.66 -15.63 -18.84
N THR A 289 9.95 -16.93 -18.67
CA THR A 289 11.32 -17.46 -18.65
C THR A 289 12.07 -17.14 -19.96
N ALA A 290 11.41 -17.34 -21.10
CA ALA A 290 11.89 -16.95 -22.41
C ALA A 290 10.72 -16.80 -23.40
N LEU A 291 10.89 -15.94 -24.42
CA LEU A 291 9.93 -15.75 -25.51
C LEU A 291 10.59 -15.83 -26.88
N THR A 292 9.97 -16.56 -27.80
CA THR A 292 10.33 -16.51 -29.21
C THR A 292 9.87 -15.19 -29.84
N VAL A 293 10.43 -14.83 -31.00
CA VAL A 293 10.02 -13.62 -31.74
C VAL A 293 8.52 -13.68 -32.07
N ASP A 294 8.02 -14.83 -32.52
CA ASP A 294 6.61 -15.02 -32.85
C ASP A 294 5.71 -15.00 -31.62
N GLY A 295 6.15 -15.59 -30.51
CA GLY A 295 5.45 -15.52 -29.23
C GLY A 295 5.31 -14.10 -28.73
N ALA A 296 6.41 -13.34 -28.76
CA ALA A 296 6.43 -11.93 -28.38
C ALA A 296 5.55 -11.08 -29.33
N ALA A 297 5.61 -11.31 -30.64
CA ALA A 297 4.76 -10.63 -31.62
C ALA A 297 3.27 -10.87 -31.36
N ARG A 298 2.90 -12.12 -31.05
CA ARG A 298 1.51 -12.48 -30.70
C ARG A 298 1.04 -11.78 -29.43
N ILE A 299 1.82 -11.83 -28.34
CA ILE A 299 1.46 -11.20 -27.06
C ILE A 299 1.39 -9.67 -27.19
N LEU A 300 2.34 -9.09 -27.91
CA LEU A 300 2.34 -7.65 -28.13
C LEU A 300 1.23 -7.23 -29.08
N GLY A 301 0.85 -8.02 -30.08
CA GLY A 301 -0.11 -7.64 -31.12
C GLY A 301 0.50 -6.83 -32.26
N VAL A 302 1.80 -7.04 -32.53
CA VAL A 302 2.58 -6.37 -33.59
C VAL A 302 3.18 -7.40 -34.54
N SER A 303 3.71 -6.96 -35.68
CA SER A 303 4.34 -7.87 -36.64
C SER A 303 5.65 -8.46 -36.11
N THR A 304 5.97 -9.68 -36.54
CA THR A 304 7.22 -10.39 -36.19
C THR A 304 8.45 -9.56 -36.55
N ARG A 305 8.43 -8.89 -37.71
CA ARG A 305 9.47 -7.94 -38.15
C ARG A 305 9.66 -6.79 -37.16
N HIS A 306 8.57 -6.17 -36.70
CA HIS A 306 8.66 -5.08 -35.74
C HIS A 306 9.19 -5.57 -34.38
N THR A 307 8.71 -6.72 -33.91
CA THR A 307 9.22 -7.36 -32.68
C THR A 307 10.73 -7.65 -32.79
N ALA A 308 11.19 -8.18 -33.91
CA ALA A 308 12.62 -8.45 -34.14
C ALA A 308 13.46 -7.17 -34.09
N THR A 309 12.97 -6.05 -34.64
CA THR A 309 13.62 -4.74 -34.54
C THR A 309 13.72 -4.28 -33.09
N ILE A 310 12.64 -4.39 -32.30
CA ILE A 310 12.64 -4.01 -30.89
C ILE A 310 13.62 -4.88 -30.09
N LEU A 311 13.60 -6.20 -30.27
CA LEU A 311 14.54 -7.13 -29.62
C LEU A 311 15.99 -6.79 -29.97
N SER A 312 16.26 -6.46 -31.23
CA SER A 312 17.60 -6.05 -31.67
C SER A 312 18.09 -4.80 -30.95
N ARG A 313 17.22 -3.79 -30.79
CA ARG A 313 17.53 -2.56 -30.03
C ARG A 313 17.75 -2.85 -28.54
N LEU A 314 16.91 -3.69 -27.92
CA LEU A 314 17.09 -4.11 -26.52
C LEU A 314 18.42 -4.87 -26.32
N ARG A 315 18.79 -5.72 -27.28
CA ARG A 315 20.04 -6.48 -27.27
C ARG A 315 21.26 -5.58 -27.41
N GLN A 316 21.19 -4.55 -28.26
CA GLN A 316 22.27 -3.57 -28.44
C GLN A 316 22.67 -2.90 -27.11
N HIS A 317 21.68 -2.66 -26.24
CA HIS A 317 21.88 -2.11 -24.90
C HIS A 317 22.04 -3.18 -23.80
N ARG A 318 22.22 -4.45 -24.18
CA ARG A 318 22.44 -5.60 -23.27
C ARG A 318 21.31 -5.81 -22.24
N LEU A 319 20.09 -5.38 -22.55
CA LEU A 319 18.92 -5.53 -21.67
C LEU A 319 18.31 -6.93 -21.74
N ILE A 320 18.57 -7.63 -22.84
CA ILE A 320 18.11 -8.99 -23.09
C ILE A 320 19.28 -9.85 -23.56
N LYS A 321 19.15 -11.15 -23.36
CA LYS A 321 20.11 -12.16 -23.81
C LYS A 321 19.39 -13.31 -24.51
N THR A 322 20.14 -14.08 -25.29
CA THR A 322 19.65 -15.31 -25.91
C THR A 322 19.45 -16.39 -24.84
N HIS A 323 18.42 -17.22 -25.05
CA HIS A 323 18.06 -18.38 -24.25
C HIS A 323 17.75 -19.54 -25.22
N PRO A 324 17.92 -20.83 -24.84
CA PRO A 324 17.60 -21.96 -25.73
C PRO A 324 16.19 -21.92 -26.36
N HIS A 325 15.24 -21.30 -25.67
CA HIS A 325 13.84 -21.19 -26.12
C HIS A 325 13.45 -19.77 -26.57
N GLY A 326 14.43 -18.89 -26.87
CA GLY A 326 14.17 -17.55 -27.41
C GLY A 326 14.98 -16.45 -26.73
N TRP A 327 14.32 -15.36 -26.35
CA TRP A 327 14.91 -14.21 -25.68
C TRP A 327 14.45 -14.14 -24.23
N THR A 328 15.35 -13.74 -23.35
CA THR A 328 15.06 -13.52 -21.93
C THR A 328 15.73 -12.23 -21.44
N ARG A 329 15.27 -11.70 -20.31
CA ARG A 329 15.92 -10.55 -19.68
C ARG A 329 17.36 -10.86 -19.29
N ALA A 330 18.23 -9.86 -19.39
CA ALA A 330 19.53 -9.93 -18.77
C ALA A 330 19.37 -9.99 -17.24
N ALA A 331 20.24 -10.74 -16.56
CA ALA A 331 20.19 -10.88 -15.10
C ALA A 331 20.49 -9.56 -14.37
N ARG A 332 21.29 -8.70 -15.00
CA ARG A 332 21.60 -7.36 -14.50
C ARG A 332 20.70 -6.36 -15.18
N ASP A 333 20.05 -5.50 -14.39
CA ASP A 333 19.34 -4.34 -14.92
C ASP A 333 20.36 -3.29 -15.40
N LEU A 334 20.33 -2.98 -16.70
CA LEU A 334 21.21 -2.01 -17.36
C LEU A 334 20.41 -0.85 -17.97
N ARG A 335 19.13 -0.68 -17.59
CA ARG A 335 18.28 0.36 -18.17
C ARG A 335 18.82 1.77 -17.93
N ASP A 336 19.35 2.07 -16.75
CA ASP A 336 19.95 3.38 -16.44
C ASP A 336 21.19 3.68 -17.28
N ALA A 337 22.06 2.68 -17.46
CA ALA A 337 23.24 2.81 -18.30
C ALA A 337 22.85 3.05 -19.76
N ALA A 338 21.85 2.34 -20.25
CA ALA A 338 21.29 2.54 -21.58
C ALA A 338 20.62 3.91 -21.73
N ALA A 339 19.89 4.38 -20.71
CA ALA A 339 19.26 5.70 -20.74
C ALA A 339 20.29 6.84 -20.82
N ARG A 340 21.42 6.73 -20.11
CA ARG A 340 22.54 7.67 -20.25
C ARG A 340 23.17 7.62 -21.64
N ALA A 341 23.35 6.42 -22.20
CA ALA A 341 23.94 6.25 -23.53
C ALA A 341 23.07 6.84 -24.66
N VAL A 342 21.75 6.93 -24.46
CA VAL A 342 20.78 7.50 -25.42
C VAL A 342 20.40 8.94 -25.02
N ASP A 343 21.02 9.52 -23.99
CA ASP A 343 20.77 10.87 -23.49
C ASP A 343 19.30 11.16 -23.12
N VAL A 344 18.66 10.20 -22.44
CA VAL A 344 17.27 10.32 -21.97
C VAL A 344 17.13 10.18 -20.45
N ALA A 345 18.24 9.98 -19.73
CA ALA A 345 18.23 9.85 -18.28
C ALA A 345 17.69 11.13 -17.60
N GLY A 346 16.78 10.96 -16.63
CA GLY A 346 16.12 12.05 -15.90
C GLY A 346 14.82 12.54 -16.52
N LEU A 347 14.43 12.10 -17.72
CA LEU A 347 13.29 12.67 -18.44
C LEU A 347 11.94 12.50 -17.72
N LEU A 348 11.68 11.35 -17.10
CA LEU A 348 10.46 11.09 -16.33
C LEU A 348 10.49 11.86 -15.01
N LEU A 349 11.66 12.00 -14.38
CA LEU A 349 11.84 12.79 -13.18
C LEU A 349 11.55 14.27 -13.46
N ASP A 350 12.14 14.85 -14.51
CA ASP A 350 11.89 16.22 -14.97
C ASP A 350 10.41 16.44 -15.30
N ARG A 351 9.75 15.43 -15.87
CA ARG A 351 8.31 15.48 -16.13
C ARG A 351 7.51 15.50 -14.83
N ALA A 352 7.87 14.69 -13.84
CA ALA A 352 7.25 14.69 -12.53
C ALA A 352 7.42 16.05 -11.83
N HIS A 353 8.63 16.63 -11.83
CA HIS A 353 8.89 17.96 -11.29
C HIS A 353 8.05 19.05 -11.97
N ARG A 354 7.98 19.04 -13.31
CA ARG A 354 7.12 19.99 -14.04
C ARG A 354 5.65 19.86 -13.67
N TYR A 355 5.14 18.63 -13.57
CA TYR A 355 3.76 18.39 -13.19
C TYR A 355 3.48 18.77 -11.74
N GLN A 356 4.43 18.57 -10.83
CA GLN A 356 4.33 19.02 -9.45
C GLN A 356 4.26 20.55 -9.38
N ALA A 357 5.16 21.25 -10.08
CA ALA A 357 5.13 22.70 -10.14
C ALA A 357 3.80 23.22 -10.71
N GLU A 358 3.28 22.60 -11.77
CA GLU A 358 1.96 22.94 -12.32
C GLU A 358 0.81 22.72 -11.32
N ARG A 359 0.86 21.65 -10.51
CA ARG A 359 -0.14 21.40 -9.45
C ARG A 359 -0.10 22.47 -8.38
N GLU A 360 1.09 22.84 -7.94
CA GLU A 360 1.25 23.87 -6.91
C GLU A 360 0.79 25.24 -7.42
N VAL A 361 1.13 25.60 -8.66
CA VAL A 361 0.61 26.82 -9.30
C VAL A 361 -0.91 26.79 -9.39
N TRP A 362 -1.51 25.64 -9.72
CA TRP A 362 -2.96 25.50 -9.81
C TRP A 362 -3.64 25.59 -8.43
N ALA A 363 -3.10 24.94 -7.42
CA ALA A 363 -3.61 25.02 -6.05
C ALA A 363 -3.52 26.46 -5.51
N TRP A 364 -2.42 27.15 -5.79
CA TRP A 364 -2.25 28.56 -5.44
C TRP A 364 -3.29 29.45 -6.14
N TRP A 365 -3.56 29.20 -7.42
CA TRP A 365 -4.59 29.92 -8.17
C TRP A 365 -6.00 29.67 -7.63
N ASN A 366 -6.34 28.42 -7.26
CA ASN A 366 -7.63 28.12 -6.65
C ASN A 366 -7.79 28.85 -5.30
N ALA A 367 -6.74 28.87 -4.47
CA ALA A 367 -6.76 29.63 -3.21
C ALA A 367 -6.97 31.15 -3.46
N GLU A 368 -6.38 31.68 -4.54
CA GLU A 368 -6.61 33.06 -4.97
C GLU A 368 -8.05 33.29 -5.41
N LEU A 369 -8.61 32.42 -6.24
CA LEU A 369 -10.01 32.50 -6.67
C LEU A 369 -10.96 32.44 -5.48
N THR A 370 -10.77 31.50 -4.55
CA THR A 370 -11.55 31.42 -3.31
C THR A 370 -11.47 32.74 -2.54
N THR A 371 -10.28 33.33 -2.41
CA THR A 371 -10.10 34.63 -1.74
C THR A 371 -10.83 35.76 -2.48
N MET A 372 -10.78 35.79 -3.82
CA MET A 372 -11.45 36.80 -4.65
C MET A 372 -12.98 36.71 -4.51
N HIS A 373 -13.52 35.49 -4.46
CA HIS A 373 -14.94 35.22 -4.28
C HIS A 373 -15.42 35.33 -2.82
N THR A 374 -14.50 35.39 -1.85
CA THR A 374 -14.83 35.63 -0.44
C THR A 374 -15.24 37.10 -0.23
N THR A 375 -16.24 37.32 0.63
CA THR A 375 -16.72 38.66 0.97
C THR A 375 -15.61 39.52 1.57
N PRO A 376 -15.50 40.83 1.25
CA PRO A 376 -14.36 41.65 1.64
C PRO A 376 -14.03 41.64 3.14
N ARG A 377 -15.05 41.54 4.01
CA ARG A 377 -14.91 41.51 5.48
C ARG A 377 -14.33 40.18 6.01
N ALA A 378 -14.44 39.09 5.24
CA ALA A 378 -13.97 37.77 5.62
C ALA A 378 -12.66 37.36 4.90
N ARG A 379 -12.07 38.26 4.08
CA ARG A 379 -10.84 37.94 3.35
C ARG A 379 -9.64 37.85 4.31
N PRO A 380 -8.89 36.74 4.30
CA PRO A 380 -7.69 36.62 5.11
C PRO A 380 -6.60 37.59 4.62
N ARG A 381 -5.83 38.16 5.56
CA ARG A 381 -4.61 38.92 5.23
C ARG A 381 -3.55 37.95 4.71
N ARG A 382 -3.11 38.15 3.47
CA ARG A 382 -2.13 37.27 2.82
C ARG A 382 -0.82 38.00 2.52
N PRO A 383 0.34 37.40 2.87
CA PRO A 383 1.65 37.97 2.59
C PRO A 383 1.92 38.11 1.09
N THR A 384 2.83 39.01 0.71
CA THR A 384 3.42 38.99 -0.64
C THR A 384 4.41 37.84 -0.74
N VAL A 385 4.66 37.35 -1.96
CA VAL A 385 5.60 36.23 -2.16
C VAL A 385 7.02 36.59 -1.70
N SER A 386 7.40 37.87 -1.81
CA SER A 386 8.67 38.41 -1.36
C SER A 386 8.75 38.73 0.14
N SER A 387 7.63 38.66 0.87
CA SER A 387 7.63 38.98 2.29
C SER A 387 8.27 37.86 3.11
N ARG A 388 9.24 38.21 3.94
CA ARG A 388 9.83 37.29 4.92
C ARG A 388 8.84 37.07 6.05
N PRO A 389 8.41 35.83 6.33
CA PRO A 389 7.61 35.58 7.53
C PRO A 389 8.51 35.81 8.74
N LEU A 390 8.32 36.92 9.45
CA LEU A 390 9.02 37.20 10.71
C LEU A 390 8.55 36.29 11.85
N PHE A 391 7.41 35.60 11.68
CA PHE A 391 6.80 34.71 12.67
C PHE A 391 6.25 33.43 12.02
N ALA A 392 6.30 32.31 12.74
CA ALA A 392 5.68 31.05 12.34
C ALA A 392 4.17 31.20 12.14
N ALA A 393 3.60 30.45 11.19
CA ALA A 393 2.16 30.49 10.92
C ALA A 393 1.37 30.15 12.21
N PRO A 394 0.29 30.89 12.52
CA PRO A 394 -0.42 30.76 13.81
C PRO A 394 -1.21 29.45 13.94
N THR A 395 -1.41 28.71 12.86
CA THR A 395 -2.20 27.45 12.86
C THR A 395 -1.37 26.32 12.25
N ALA A 396 -1.11 25.27 13.03
CA ALA A 396 -0.46 24.07 12.53
C ALA A 396 -1.38 23.35 11.53
N GLY A 397 -0.89 23.12 10.30
CA GLY A 397 -1.56 22.25 9.31
C GLY A 397 -2.25 22.95 8.14
N GLU A 398 -2.53 24.26 8.20
CA GLU A 398 -3.15 24.99 7.08
C GLU A 398 -2.12 25.79 6.28
N ARG A 399 -1.92 25.45 5.00
CA ARG A 399 -0.95 26.12 4.13
C ARG A 399 -1.42 27.54 3.82
N VAL A 400 -0.74 28.55 4.39
CA VAL A 400 -0.97 29.96 4.04
C VAL A 400 -0.34 30.28 2.69
N TRP A 401 -1.17 30.43 1.67
CA TRP A 401 -0.72 30.82 0.34
C TRP A 401 -0.40 32.33 0.29
N PRO A 402 0.76 32.77 -0.22
CA PRO A 402 1.01 34.20 -0.48
C PRO A 402 0.08 34.73 -1.59
N ARG A 403 -0.03 36.03 -1.81
CA ARG A 403 -0.85 36.57 -2.92
C ARG A 403 -0.34 36.09 -4.27
N TYR A 404 -1.25 35.63 -5.13
CA TYR A 404 -0.88 35.19 -6.49
C TYR A 404 -0.28 36.36 -7.28
N PRO A 405 0.83 36.16 -8.03
CA PRO A 405 1.43 37.23 -8.81
C PRO A 405 0.48 37.66 -9.92
N ARG A 406 0.37 38.98 -10.10
CA ARG A 406 -0.48 39.60 -11.11
C ARG A 406 0.32 40.64 -11.85
N THR A 407 0.06 40.75 -13.14
CA THR A 407 0.31 41.98 -13.90
C THR A 407 -0.68 43.06 -13.44
N ALA A 408 -0.60 44.27 -13.98
CA ALA A 408 -1.45 45.41 -13.59
C ALA A 408 -2.94 45.06 -13.44
N THR A 409 -3.47 44.12 -14.24
CA THR A 409 -4.88 43.68 -14.14
C THR A 409 -5.12 42.16 -14.23
N ARG A 410 -4.15 41.35 -14.67
CA ARG A 410 -4.34 39.91 -14.94
C ARG A 410 -3.43 39.03 -14.10
N ALA A 411 -3.89 37.81 -13.77
CA ALA A 411 -3.06 36.80 -13.12
C ALA A 411 -1.86 36.44 -13.99
N ASP A 412 -0.67 36.37 -13.38
CA ASP A 412 0.58 36.04 -14.07
C ASP A 412 1.00 34.60 -13.76
N HIS A 413 0.50 33.66 -14.57
CA HIS A 413 0.82 32.24 -14.41
C HIS A 413 2.29 31.92 -14.70
N ARG A 414 2.98 32.74 -15.51
CA ARG A 414 4.40 32.53 -15.83
C ARG A 414 5.26 32.89 -14.63
N ALA A 415 5.02 34.05 -14.03
CA ALA A 415 5.70 34.46 -12.80
C ALA A 415 5.39 33.50 -11.64
N ALA A 416 4.13 33.07 -11.49
CA ALA A 416 3.76 32.08 -10.47
C ALA A 416 4.56 30.78 -10.62
N ARG A 417 4.69 30.30 -11.86
CA ARG A 417 5.44 29.07 -12.13
C ARG A 417 6.93 29.22 -11.87
N ALA A 418 7.54 30.34 -12.21
CA ALA A 418 8.94 30.63 -11.88
C ALA A 418 9.14 30.56 -10.37
N LEU A 419 8.32 31.29 -9.60
CA LEU A 419 8.38 31.32 -8.13
C LEU A 419 8.19 29.94 -7.47
N VAL A 420 7.37 29.06 -8.05
CA VAL A 420 7.22 27.68 -7.56
C VAL A 420 8.47 26.85 -7.85
N LEU A 421 9.03 26.94 -9.06
CA LEU A 421 10.26 26.23 -9.42
C LEU A 421 11.45 26.71 -8.59
N ASP A 422 11.49 27.99 -8.28
CA ASP A 422 12.47 28.65 -7.43
C ASP A 422 12.27 28.32 -5.93
N GLY A 423 11.25 27.54 -5.57
CA GLY A 423 11.02 27.09 -4.21
C GLY A 423 10.42 28.14 -3.26
N ALA A 424 9.96 29.29 -3.75
CA ALA A 424 9.44 30.39 -2.93
C ALA A 424 8.21 30.00 -2.06
N LEU A 425 7.49 28.96 -2.47
CA LEU A 425 6.33 28.42 -1.74
C LEU A 425 6.68 27.32 -0.74
N ASN A 426 7.93 26.86 -0.69
CA ASN A 426 8.40 25.89 0.29
C ASN A 426 8.78 26.63 1.59
N THR A 427 8.09 26.30 2.68
CA THR A 427 8.30 26.91 4.00
C THR A 427 9.71 26.68 4.56
N GLU A 428 10.36 25.58 4.17
CA GLU A 428 11.72 25.22 4.59
C GLU A 428 12.81 25.83 3.69
N ALA A 429 12.53 26.04 2.40
CA ALA A 429 13.48 26.61 1.43
C ALA A 429 13.52 28.15 1.43
N ARG A 430 12.63 28.83 2.17
CA ARG A 430 12.58 30.30 2.28
C ARG A 430 13.86 30.96 2.82
N TRP A 431 14.83 30.18 3.28
CA TRP A 431 16.14 30.62 3.75
C TRP A 431 17.24 30.57 2.69
N GLN A 432 17.00 29.98 1.51
CA GLN A 432 18.02 29.78 0.46
C GLN A 432 18.08 30.91 -0.58
N TYR A 433 17.15 31.87 -0.57
CA TYR A 433 17.15 33.03 -1.49
C TYR A 433 18.06 34.18 -1.05
N LEU A 434 19.24 33.85 -0.51
CA LEU A 434 20.31 34.80 -0.23
C LEU A 434 21.63 34.22 -0.73
N GLY A 435 21.93 34.49 -2.00
CA GLY A 435 23.17 34.08 -2.64
C GLY A 435 23.35 34.74 -3.99
N GLU A 436 23.23 36.07 -4.04
CA GLU A 436 23.86 37.00 -5.03
C GLU A 436 23.47 38.45 -4.67
N ALA A 437 23.79 38.84 -3.44
CA ALA A 437 23.85 40.22 -2.98
C ALA A 437 24.56 40.23 -1.61
N ALA A 438 25.87 40.02 -1.65
CA ALA A 438 26.82 40.42 -0.62
C ALA A 438 28.02 41.04 -1.31
#